data_AF-A0A1Y2AWH7-F1
#
_entry.id   AF-A0A1Y2AWH7-F1
#
_cell.length_a   1.000
_cell.length_b   1.000
_cell.length_c   1.000
_cell.angle_alpha   90.00
_cell.angle_beta   90.00
_cell.angle_gamma   90.00
#
_symmetry.space_group_name_H-M   'P 1'
#
loop_
_entity.id
_entity.type
_entity.pdbx_description
1 polymer ?
#
loop_
_entity_poly.entity_id
_entity_poly.type
_entity_poly.pdbx_seq_one_letter_code
_entity_poly.pdbx_strand_id
1 'polypeptide(L)'
;MGGKMLRYKVKARKDPLFIPCVAELTALLGCFSASSDLRVTEHCAEAAKSLHTCMGKTRIPSKGYGGKKSDSSINYLLNKVSPKPR
;
A
#
# COMPACT_ATOMS: atom_id res chain seq x y z
N MET A 1 -43.04 -15.75 -11.33
CA MET A 1 -41.72 -15.65 -12.00
C MET A 1 -40.82 -14.72 -11.19
N GLY A 2 -39.91 -15.27 -10.38
CA GLY A 2 -39.01 -14.46 -9.55
C GLY A 2 -37.86 -13.88 -10.38
N GLY A 3 -37.98 -12.63 -10.81
CA GLY A 3 -36.91 -11.94 -11.52
C GLY A 3 -35.67 -11.79 -10.64
N LYS A 4 -34.51 -12.23 -11.12
CA LYS A 4 -33.23 -12.10 -10.41
C LYS A 4 -32.91 -10.61 -10.20
N MET A 5 -32.86 -10.17 -8.95
CA MET A 5 -32.47 -8.82 -8.56
C MET A 5 -31.02 -8.55 -8.98
N LEU A 6 -30.80 -7.61 -9.91
CA LEU A 6 -29.47 -7.12 -10.26
C LEU A 6 -28.99 -6.18 -9.16
N ARG A 7 -28.12 -6.67 -8.26
CA ARG A 7 -27.49 -5.86 -7.22
C ARG A 7 -26.19 -5.28 -7.76
N TYR A 8 -26.09 -3.95 -7.78
CA TYR A 8 -24.85 -3.27 -8.11
C TYR A 8 -23.89 -3.33 -6.92
N LYS A 9 -22.76 -4.02 -7.10
CA LYS A 9 -21.69 -4.11 -6.11
C LYS A 9 -20.34 -3.96 -6.80
N VAL A 10 -19.48 -3.11 -6.26
CA VAL A 10 -18.10 -2.95 -6.70
C VAL A 10 -17.20 -3.84 -5.84
N LYS A 11 -16.25 -4.49 -6.50
CA LYS A 11 -15.19 -5.25 -5.83
C LYS A 11 -14.30 -4.26 -5.07
N ALA A 12 -14.18 -4.43 -3.77
CA ALA A 12 -13.31 -3.59 -2.95
C ALA A 12 -11.89 -3.61 -3.52
N ARG A 13 -11.35 -2.43 -3.79
CA ARG A 13 -9.96 -2.25 -4.19
C ARG A 13 -9.11 -2.24 -2.93
N LYS A 14 -8.01 -2.97 -2.95
CA LYS A 14 -6.98 -2.84 -1.93
C LYS A 14 -6.15 -1.62 -2.31
N ASP A 15 -6.23 -0.56 -1.53
CA ASP A 15 -5.40 0.62 -1.75
C ASP A 15 -3.92 0.24 -1.65
N PRO A 16 -3.05 0.87 -2.46
CA PRO A 16 -1.62 0.74 -2.29
C PRO A 16 -1.24 1.22 -0.87
N LEU A 17 -0.48 0.39 -0.18
CA LEU A 17 0.10 0.77 1.10
C LEU A 17 1.15 1.84 0.83
N PHE A 18 1.04 2.98 1.51
CA PHE A 18 2.10 3.98 1.51
C PHE A 18 3.20 3.49 2.44
N ILE A 19 4.33 3.10 1.86
CA ILE A 19 5.50 2.64 2.58
C ILE A 19 6.52 3.78 2.58
N PRO A 20 6.68 4.54 3.67
CA PRO A 20 7.78 5.48 3.80
C PRO A 20 9.13 4.77 3.62
N CYS A 21 10.07 5.46 3.01
CA CYS A 21 11.44 4.98 2.77
C CYS A 21 11.59 3.82 1.76
N VAL A 22 10.54 3.50 0.98
CA VAL A 22 10.60 2.42 -0.02
C VAL A 22 11.56 2.72 -1.17
N ALA A 23 11.73 3.99 -1.55
CA ALA A 23 12.63 4.39 -2.62
C ALA A 23 14.09 4.20 -2.21
N GLU A 24 14.44 4.61 -1.00
CA GLU A 24 15.77 4.48 -0.42
C GLU A 24 16.13 3.02 -0.16
N LEU A 25 15.14 2.21 0.28
CA LEU A 25 15.31 0.76 0.44
C LEU A 25 15.56 0.06 -0.89
N THR A 26 14.78 0.39 -1.92
CA THR A 26 14.96 -0.23 -3.25
C THR A 26 16.28 0.18 -3.90
N ALA A 27 16.76 1.40 -3.67
CA ALA A 27 18.10 1.82 -4.10
C ALA A 27 19.21 1.01 -3.42
N LEU A 28 19.13 0.79 -2.10
CA LEU A 28 20.07 -0.05 -1.36
C LEU A 28 20.07 -1.51 -1.85
N LEU A 29 18.87 -2.08 -2.07
CA LEU A 29 18.73 -3.44 -2.61
C LEU A 29 19.25 -3.56 -4.04
N GLY A 30 19.07 -2.53 -4.87
CA GLY A 30 19.64 -2.46 -6.21
C GLY A 30 21.17 -2.39 -6.20
N CYS A 31 21.76 -1.71 -5.22
CA CYS A 31 23.20 -1.69 -5.04
C CYS A 31 23.76 -3.05 -4.59
N PHE A 32 23.06 -3.74 -3.69
CA PHE A 32 23.42 -5.10 -3.29
C PHE A 32 23.28 -6.11 -4.42
N SER A 33 22.27 -5.98 -5.29
CA SER A 33 22.14 -6.87 -6.44
C SER A 33 23.23 -6.65 -7.48
N ALA A 34 23.62 -5.40 -7.73
CA ALA A 34 24.72 -5.08 -8.65
C ALA A 34 26.09 -5.54 -8.13
N SER A 35 26.30 -5.49 -6.81
CA SER A 35 27.58 -5.84 -6.19
C SER A 35 27.74 -7.35 -5.96
N SER A 36 26.67 -8.14 -6.12
CA SER A 36 26.59 -9.59 -5.83
C SER A 36 26.99 -10.02 -4.40
N ASP A 37 27.31 -9.05 -3.54
CA ASP A 37 27.90 -9.28 -2.25
C ASP A 37 27.19 -8.44 -1.19
N LEU A 38 26.55 -9.14 -0.24
CA LEU A 38 25.80 -8.52 0.86
C LEU A 38 26.73 -7.96 1.94
N ARG A 39 28.02 -8.29 1.87
CA ARG A 39 29.01 -7.95 2.91
C ARG A 39 29.82 -6.71 2.58
N VAL A 40 29.78 -6.23 1.33
CA VAL A 40 30.49 -5.02 0.93
C VAL A 40 29.57 -3.81 1.12
N THR A 41 29.26 -3.54 2.39
CA THR A 41 28.45 -2.40 2.81
C THR A 41 29.08 -1.05 2.44
N GLU A 42 30.39 -1.02 2.21
CA GLU A 42 31.15 0.17 1.82
C GLU A 42 30.71 0.72 0.46
N HIS A 43 30.45 -0.15 -0.54
CA HIS A 43 30.02 0.29 -1.87
C HIS A 43 28.59 0.83 -1.89
N CYS A 44 27.75 0.36 -0.96
CA CYS A 44 26.36 0.81 -0.81
C CYS A 44 26.17 1.76 0.38
N ALA A 45 27.25 2.33 0.92
CA ALA A 45 27.22 3.14 2.14
C ALA A 45 26.38 4.42 2.00
N GLU A 46 26.35 5.02 0.80
CA GLU A 46 25.52 6.19 0.54
C GLU A 46 24.02 5.86 0.58
N ALA A 47 23.63 4.76 -0.10
CA ALA A 47 22.26 4.26 -0.08
C ALA A 47 21.82 3.81 1.33
N ALA A 48 22.76 3.31 2.15
CA ALA A 48 22.50 2.96 3.54
C ALA A 48 22.27 4.20 4.42
N LYS A 49 23.06 5.27 4.21
CA LYS A 49 22.90 6.54 4.92
C LYS A 49 21.59 7.22 4.57
N SER A 50 21.18 7.20 3.30
CA SER A 50 19.91 7.81 2.87
C SER A 50 18.71 7.07 3.46
N LEU A 51 18.73 5.73 3.46
CA LEU A 51 17.71 4.92 4.12
C LEU A 51 17.65 5.19 5.64
N HIS A 52 18.80 5.17 6.31
CA HIS A 52 18.87 5.44 7.76
C HIS A 52 18.33 6.84 8.08
N THR A 53 18.66 7.82 7.25
CA THR A 53 18.15 9.19 7.38
C THR A 53 16.64 9.26 7.17
N CYS A 54 16.10 8.54 6.19
CA CYS A 54 14.67 8.48 5.96
C CYS A 54 13.95 7.85 7.16
N MET A 55 14.42 6.68 7.63
CA MET A 55 13.82 5.98 8.77
C MET A 55 13.91 6.79 10.08
N GLY A 56 14.97 7.56 10.28
CA GLY A 56 15.12 8.45 11.43
C GLY A 56 14.21 9.69 11.39
N LYS A 57 13.94 10.24 10.20
CA LYS A 57 13.03 11.38 10.01
C LYS A 57 11.56 10.97 10.06
N THR A 58 11.23 9.82 9.51
CA THR A 58 9.88 9.28 9.57
C THR A 58 9.70 8.56 10.91
N ARG A 59 9.20 9.27 11.94
CA ARG A 59 8.53 8.59 13.05
C ARG A 59 7.37 7.81 12.43
N ILE A 60 7.56 6.50 12.20
CA ILE A 60 6.55 5.61 11.65
C ILE A 60 5.32 5.79 12.54
N PRO A 61 4.23 6.43 12.06
CA PRO A 61 3.06 6.56 12.90
C PRO A 61 2.51 5.14 13.03
N SER A 62 2.62 4.55 14.22
CA SER A 62 1.98 3.26 14.57
C SER A 62 0.48 3.26 14.26
N LYS A 63 -0.11 4.43 13.99
CA LYS A 63 -1.52 4.64 13.64
C LYS A 63 -1.86 4.45 12.15
N GLY A 64 -0.89 4.23 11.26
CA GLY A 64 -1.10 4.15 9.80
C GLY A 64 -0.75 2.81 9.14
N TYR A 65 0.03 1.95 9.81
CA TYR A 65 0.54 0.69 9.22
C TYR A 65 -0.41 -0.52 9.35
N GLY A 66 -1.53 -0.36 10.04
CA GLY A 66 -2.55 -1.39 10.21
C GLY A 66 -3.92 -0.86 10.66
N GLY A 67 -4.08 0.47 10.71
CA GLY A 67 -5.38 1.07 10.95
C GLY A 67 -6.25 0.81 9.73
N LYS A 68 -7.28 -0.03 9.89
CA LYS A 68 -8.30 -0.23 8.85
C LYS A 68 -8.78 1.16 8.41
N LYS A 69 -8.45 1.57 7.18
CA LYS A 69 -9.10 2.73 6.57
C LYS A 69 -10.61 2.47 6.63
N SER A 70 -11.40 3.48 6.96
CA SER A 70 -12.85 3.32 6.98
C SER A 70 -13.29 2.86 5.59
N ASP A 71 -13.95 1.71 5.51
CA ASP A 71 -14.47 1.18 4.26
C ASP A 71 -15.34 2.25 3.58
N SER A 72 -15.10 2.49 2.29
CA SER A 72 -15.90 3.43 1.52
C SER A 72 -17.37 2.99 1.46
N SER A 73 -18.30 3.92 1.70
CA SER A 73 -19.75 3.66 1.70
C SER A 73 -20.34 3.40 0.30
N ILE A 74 -19.52 3.18 -0.73
CA ILE A 74 -19.92 3.03 -2.13
C ILE A 74 -20.90 1.87 -2.32
N ASN A 75 -20.59 0.69 -1.79
CA ASN A 75 -21.47 -0.48 -1.94
C ASN A 75 -22.82 -0.29 -1.24
N TYR A 76 -22.87 0.50 -0.16
CA TYR A 76 -24.12 0.87 0.49
C TYR A 76 -24.98 1.77 -0.41
N LEU A 77 -24.36 2.77 -1.04
CA LEU A 77 -25.06 3.68 -1.96
C LEU A 77 -25.56 2.97 -3.23
N LEU A 78 -24.73 2.09 -3.81
CA LEU A 78 -25.08 1.33 -5.02
C LEU A 78 -26.26 0.37 -4.80
N ASN A 79 -26.34 -0.24 -3.61
CA ASN A 79 -27.49 -1.04 -3.23
C ASN A 79 -28.76 -0.19 -3.11
N LYS A 80 -28.65 1.07 -2.64
CA LYS A 80 -29.80 1.97 -2.48
C LYS A 80 -30.41 2.39 -3.82
N VAL A 81 -29.60 2.55 -4.86
CA VAL A 81 -30.04 2.92 -6.21
C VAL A 81 -30.28 1.70 -7.11
N SER A 82 -30.12 0.49 -6.59
CA SER A 82 -30.36 -0.73 -7.38
C SER A 82 -31.83 -0.81 -7.82
N PRO A 83 -32.09 -1.23 -9.07
CA PRO A 83 -33.45 -1.31 -9.58
C PRO A 83 -34.23 -2.35 -8.78
N LYS A 84 -35.32 -1.92 -8.13
CA LYS A 84 -36.26 -2.85 -7.49
C LYS A 84 -37.14 -3.49 -8.57
N PRO A 85 -37.40 -4.81 -8.49
CA PRO A 85 -38.45 -5.42 -9.30
C PRO A 85 -39.79 -4.75 -8.93
N ARG A 86 -40.56 -4.33 -9.94
CA ARG A 86 -41.95 -3.88 -9.76
C ARG A 86 -42.84 -5.07 -9.42
#